data_AF-A0A2N0H8K7-F1
#
_entry.id   AF-A0A2N0H8K7-F1
#
_cell.length_a   1.000
_cell.length_b   1.000
_cell.length_c   1.000
_cell.angle_alpha   90.00
_cell.angle_beta   90.00
_cell.angle_gamma   90.00
#
_symmetry.space_group_name_H-M   'P 1'
#
loop_
_entity.id
_entity.type
_entity.pdbx_description
1 polymer ?
#
loop_
_entity_poly.entity_id
_entity_poly.type
_entity_poly.pdbx_seq_one_letter_code
_entity_poly.pdbx_strand_id
1 'polypeptide(L)'
;MTISQSCKGQTDNTVLHKANYIDSIQNTKQITDLISKIDNRYKEFKPNDSLEFADKKCQNLSDSLKVQPWTKTDFDNNGLTDILVIGNWNDYSVICILDKDGKYEINHITRRSFQECTFPVVENNKIKYYFENEQERGKWDEPRKLKQITLTYKFGDFIEENQTPANHKIKKIEYSTTGCYGTCPIFKLTINFDKSAKWKAEIYNEISNKEVIGNFNSKITEDKYNEIVDLLNYIDFKKLKDNYAVDWTDDQSSTLKITYDNGKTKSIRDYGLIGTYGLDRVYHLLFELRENQKWKK
;
A
#
# COMPACT_ATOMS: atom_id res chain seq x y z
N MET A 1 -4.11 -12.53 58.67
CA MET A 1 -4.19 -12.72 57.21
C MET A 1 -4.63 -11.40 56.62
N THR A 2 -3.70 -10.66 56.02
CA THR A 2 -3.99 -9.37 55.39
C THR A 2 -3.43 -9.48 53.98
N ILE A 3 -4.32 -9.56 53.00
CA ILE A 3 -3.98 -9.68 51.59
C ILE A 3 -3.77 -8.27 51.07
N SER A 4 -2.52 -7.91 50.77
CA SER A 4 -2.20 -6.72 49.98
C SER A 4 -2.36 -7.06 48.50
N GLN A 5 -3.37 -6.47 47.87
CA GLN A 5 -3.54 -6.49 46.42
C GLN A 5 -2.56 -5.49 45.79
N SER A 6 -1.64 -6.03 44.99
CA SER A 6 -0.72 -5.25 44.15
C SER A 6 -1.47 -4.77 42.89
N CYS A 7 -1.67 -3.47 42.76
CA CYS A 7 -2.04 -2.83 41.49
C CYS A 7 -0.81 -2.76 40.60
N LYS A 8 -0.76 -3.58 39.54
CA LYS A 8 0.13 -3.36 38.40
C LYS A 8 -0.52 -2.28 37.52
N GLY A 9 0.08 -1.09 37.52
CA GLY A 9 -0.27 -0.04 36.55
C GLY A 9 0.09 -0.49 35.15
N GLN A 10 -0.87 -0.41 34.23
CA GLN A 10 -0.60 -0.36 32.80
C GLN A 10 0.13 0.95 32.52
N THR A 11 1.34 0.87 31.99
CA THR A 11 2.04 2.02 31.42
C THR A 11 1.40 2.32 30.07
N ASP A 12 0.57 3.36 30.03
CA ASP A 12 0.20 4.04 28.80
C ASP A 12 1.47 4.62 28.17
N ASN A 13 1.93 4.01 27.07
CA ASN A 13 2.94 4.60 26.21
C ASN A 13 2.28 5.70 25.38
N THR A 14 2.04 6.86 25.98
CA THR A 14 1.66 8.06 25.24
C THR A 14 2.91 8.59 24.56
N VAL A 15 3.04 8.36 23.25
CA VAL A 15 4.09 8.99 22.44
C VAL A 15 3.91 10.51 22.58
N LEU A 16 4.95 11.20 23.05
CA LEU A 16 4.88 12.64 23.27
C LEU A 16 4.84 13.35 21.92
N HIS A 17 3.76 14.09 21.67
CA HIS A 17 3.63 14.90 20.46
C HIS A 17 4.75 15.95 20.37
N LYS A 18 5.44 15.97 19.24
CA LYS A 18 6.50 16.92 18.90
C LYS A 18 6.00 17.83 17.76
N ALA A 19 5.95 19.13 18.03
CA ALA A 19 5.51 20.11 17.04
C ALA A 19 6.43 20.12 15.81
N ASN A 20 5.83 20.22 14.62
CA ASN A 20 6.51 20.23 13.33
C ASN A 20 5.93 21.28 12.35
N TYR A 21 6.43 21.28 11.11
CA TYR A 21 5.97 22.24 10.10
C TYR A 21 4.51 22.02 9.70
N ILE A 22 4.06 20.76 9.65
CA ILE A 22 2.70 20.42 9.23
C ILE A 22 1.67 20.99 10.21
N ASP A 23 1.97 21.09 11.51
CA ASP A 23 1.11 21.76 12.50
C ASP A 23 0.75 23.20 12.08
N SER A 24 1.70 23.90 11.45
CA SER A 24 1.54 25.31 11.03
C SER A 24 0.70 25.52 9.75
N ILE A 25 0.38 24.46 9.00
CA ILE A 25 -0.41 24.55 7.75
C ILE A 25 -1.85 24.97 8.04
N GLN A 26 -2.37 26.00 7.39
CA GLN A 26 -3.74 26.50 7.59
C GLN A 26 -4.57 26.52 6.31
N ASN A 27 -3.95 26.36 5.15
CA ASN A 27 -4.62 26.46 3.86
C ASN A 27 -3.92 25.62 2.78
N THR A 28 -4.62 25.43 1.66
CA THR A 28 -4.16 24.64 0.52
C THR A 28 -2.92 25.19 -0.16
N LYS A 29 -2.69 26.52 -0.14
CA LYS A 29 -1.46 27.11 -0.67
C LYS A 29 -0.23 26.58 0.08
N GLN A 30 -0.27 26.53 1.41
CA GLN A 30 0.83 25.96 2.21
C GLN A 30 1.01 24.45 1.95
N ILE A 31 -0.07 23.72 1.67
CA ILE A 31 -0.01 22.31 1.28
C ILE A 31 0.70 22.15 -0.08
N THR A 32 0.31 22.92 -1.10
CA THR A 32 0.96 22.91 -2.42
C THR A 32 2.43 23.30 -2.32
N ASP A 33 2.75 24.32 -1.50
CA ASP A 33 4.13 24.75 -1.25
C ASP A 33 4.97 23.64 -0.59
N LEU A 34 4.38 22.86 0.33
CA LEU A 34 5.02 21.70 0.93
C LEU A 34 5.28 20.61 -0.12
N ILE A 35 4.23 20.16 -0.81
CA ILE A 35 4.30 19.08 -1.81
C ILE A 35 5.37 19.37 -2.87
N SER A 36 5.40 20.60 -3.39
CA SER A 36 6.34 21.02 -4.44
C SER A 36 7.81 21.01 -3.95
N LYS A 37 8.06 21.20 -2.65
CA LYS A 37 9.40 21.12 -2.07
C LYS A 37 9.88 19.68 -1.86
N ILE A 38 8.95 18.75 -1.65
CA ILE A 38 9.28 17.34 -1.42
C ILE A 38 9.69 16.69 -2.73
N ASP A 39 8.85 16.86 -3.76
CA ASP A 39 9.08 16.24 -5.06
C ASP A 39 8.44 17.07 -6.18
N ASN A 40 9.28 17.62 -7.07
CA ASN A 40 8.86 18.48 -8.17
C ASN A 40 7.94 17.77 -9.18
N ARG A 41 7.86 16.43 -9.17
CA ARG A 41 6.87 15.69 -9.97
C ARG A 41 5.44 16.08 -9.58
N TYR A 42 5.21 16.49 -8.34
CA TYR A 42 3.89 16.88 -7.81
C TYR A 42 3.57 18.37 -7.97
N LYS A 43 4.34 19.13 -8.75
CA LYS A 43 4.08 20.56 -9.02
C LYS A 43 2.68 20.83 -9.61
N GLU A 44 2.07 19.82 -10.25
CA GLU A 44 0.74 19.91 -10.87
C GLU A 44 -0.38 19.41 -9.93
N PHE A 45 -0.04 18.91 -8.73
CA PHE A 45 -1.02 18.53 -7.72
C PHE A 45 -1.78 19.76 -7.21
N LYS A 46 -3.11 19.69 -7.29
CA LYS A 46 -4.00 20.71 -6.79
C LYS A 46 -4.88 20.13 -5.69
N PRO A 47 -4.69 20.53 -4.41
CA PRO A 47 -5.62 20.16 -3.34
C PRO A 47 -7.05 20.57 -3.68
N ASN A 48 -8.01 19.69 -3.44
CA ASN A 48 -9.44 19.91 -3.70
C ASN A 48 -10.11 20.47 -2.44
N ASP A 49 -9.91 21.76 -2.16
CA ASP A 49 -10.41 22.41 -0.94
C ASP A 49 -11.94 22.43 -0.85
N SER A 50 -12.62 22.54 -1.99
CA SER A 50 -14.09 22.58 -2.05
C SER A 50 -14.75 21.21 -2.05
N LEU A 51 -13.97 20.12 -2.20
CA LEU A 51 -14.48 18.75 -2.34
C LEU A 51 -15.56 18.66 -3.43
N GLU A 52 -15.32 19.32 -4.56
CA GLU A 52 -16.22 19.25 -5.70
C GLU A 52 -15.95 17.97 -6.50
N PHE A 53 -17.01 17.18 -6.70
CA PHE A 53 -17.00 15.97 -7.52
C PHE A 53 -17.89 16.17 -8.75
N ALA A 54 -17.42 15.75 -9.93
CA ALA A 54 -18.18 15.84 -11.17
C ALA A 54 -19.46 14.97 -11.13
N ASP A 55 -19.36 13.80 -10.49
CA ASP A 55 -20.49 12.90 -10.30
C ASP A 55 -21.31 13.26 -9.05
N LYS A 56 -22.62 13.49 -9.25
CA LYS A 56 -23.54 13.90 -8.18
C LYS A 56 -23.72 12.82 -7.09
N LYS A 57 -23.65 11.54 -7.44
CA LYS A 57 -23.73 10.45 -6.46
C LYS A 57 -22.49 10.49 -5.56
N CYS A 58 -21.31 10.74 -6.14
CA CYS A 58 -20.06 10.85 -5.40
C CYS A 58 -20.02 12.10 -4.54
N GLN A 59 -20.55 13.24 -5.02
CA GLN A 59 -20.77 14.43 -4.19
C GLN A 59 -21.66 14.12 -2.98
N ASN A 60 -22.83 13.51 -3.20
CA ASN A 60 -23.75 13.16 -2.10
C ASN A 60 -23.13 12.21 -1.08
N LEU A 61 -22.31 11.25 -1.54
CA LEU A 61 -21.59 10.34 -0.65
C LEU A 61 -20.53 11.07 0.18
N SER A 62 -19.73 11.94 -0.46
CA SER A 62 -18.76 12.79 0.23
C SER A 62 -19.41 13.63 1.32
N ASP A 63 -20.51 14.31 1.00
CA ASP A 63 -21.28 15.16 1.92
C ASP A 63 -21.84 14.34 3.09
N SER A 64 -22.41 13.16 2.79
CA SER A 64 -22.97 12.26 3.81
C SER A 64 -21.91 11.70 4.74
N LEU A 65 -20.70 11.42 4.23
CA LEU A 65 -19.57 10.92 5.00
C LEU A 65 -18.82 12.05 5.74
N LYS A 66 -19.15 13.32 5.46
CA LYS A 66 -18.48 14.51 6.00
C LYS A 66 -16.97 14.49 5.76
N VAL A 67 -16.57 14.05 4.56
CA VAL A 67 -15.18 14.01 4.12
C VAL A 67 -14.55 15.38 4.30
N GLN A 68 -13.28 15.40 4.68
CA GLN A 68 -12.49 16.62 4.80
C GLN A 68 -11.51 16.71 3.63
N PRO A 69 -11.29 17.90 3.03
CA PRO A 69 -10.36 18.07 1.91
C PRO A 69 -8.93 17.69 2.28
N TRP A 70 -8.57 17.87 3.54
CA TRP A 70 -7.33 17.41 4.11
C TRP A 70 -7.52 17.18 5.62
N THR A 71 -6.70 16.33 6.21
CA THR A 71 -6.75 16.02 7.65
C THR A 71 -5.37 15.78 8.18
N LYS A 72 -5.10 16.32 9.38
CA LYS A 72 -3.82 16.19 10.07
C LYS A 72 -3.94 15.25 11.25
N THR A 73 -2.99 14.34 11.38
CA THR A 73 -2.88 13.41 12.51
C THR A 73 -1.54 12.70 12.44
N ASP A 74 -1.13 11.98 13.47
CA ASP A 74 0.07 11.13 13.46
C ASP A 74 -0.28 9.74 12.90
N PHE A 75 -0.19 9.53 11.59
CA PHE A 75 -0.64 8.29 10.93
C PHE A 75 0.33 7.13 11.14
N ASP A 76 1.62 7.41 11.27
CA ASP A 76 2.66 6.40 11.47
C ASP A 76 3.04 6.19 12.96
N ASN A 77 2.45 6.98 13.86
CA ASN A 77 2.64 6.96 15.31
C ASN A 77 4.09 7.28 15.73
N ASN A 78 4.76 8.18 15.00
CA ASN A 78 6.13 8.61 15.30
C ASN A 78 6.20 9.84 16.22
N GLY A 79 5.06 10.42 16.60
CA GLY A 79 4.93 11.60 17.45
C GLY A 79 4.88 12.93 16.68
N LEU A 80 5.03 12.93 15.37
CA LEU A 80 4.94 14.09 14.49
C LEU A 80 3.59 14.12 13.78
N THR A 81 3.12 15.32 13.43
CA THR A 81 1.88 15.48 12.69
C THR A 81 2.11 15.23 11.20
N ASP A 82 1.34 14.32 10.62
CA ASP A 82 1.27 14.07 9.18
C ASP A 82 0.05 14.77 8.56
N ILE A 83 -0.08 14.74 7.24
CA ILE A 83 -1.25 15.30 6.54
C ILE A 83 -1.73 14.43 5.38
N LEU A 84 -3.01 14.08 5.42
CA LEU A 84 -3.74 13.46 4.32
C LEU A 84 -4.41 14.55 3.48
N VAL A 85 -4.31 14.47 2.16
CA VAL A 85 -4.80 15.49 1.24
C VAL A 85 -5.56 14.83 0.09
N ILE A 86 -6.78 15.32 -0.14
CA ILE A 86 -7.57 15.02 -1.34
C ILE A 86 -7.27 16.11 -2.37
N GLY A 87 -6.98 15.70 -3.60
CA GLY A 87 -6.68 16.64 -4.67
C GLY A 87 -6.76 15.99 -6.03
N ASN A 88 -6.20 16.67 -7.02
CA ASN A 88 -6.17 16.22 -8.39
C ASN A 88 -4.77 16.44 -8.98
N TRP A 89 -4.30 15.47 -9.75
CA TRP A 89 -3.30 15.70 -10.80
C TRP A 89 -4.07 15.89 -12.12
N ASN A 90 -4.00 14.89 -12.99
CA ASN A 90 -4.88 14.74 -14.15
C ASN A 90 -6.22 14.12 -13.72
N ASP A 91 -6.16 13.20 -12.74
CA ASP A 91 -7.31 12.53 -12.14
C ASP A 91 -7.36 12.81 -10.62
N TYR A 92 -8.48 12.44 -10.01
CA TYR A 92 -8.65 12.41 -8.55
C TYR A 92 -7.55 11.60 -7.86
N SER A 93 -6.98 12.15 -6.79
CA SER A 93 -5.89 11.55 -6.04
C SER A 93 -5.99 11.85 -4.55
N VAL A 94 -5.71 10.83 -3.74
CA VAL A 94 -5.56 10.97 -2.29
C VAL A 94 -4.12 10.60 -1.94
N ILE A 95 -3.40 11.54 -1.32
CA ILE A 95 -2.03 11.34 -0.87
C ILE A 95 -1.91 11.61 0.63
N CYS A 96 -0.99 10.90 1.28
CA CYS A 96 -0.57 11.18 2.64
C CYS A 96 0.88 11.64 2.63
N ILE A 97 1.17 12.74 3.33
CA ILE A 97 2.52 13.26 3.53
C ILE A 97 2.91 12.95 4.97
N LEU A 98 3.88 12.07 5.13
CA LEU A 98 4.43 11.69 6.44
C LEU A 98 5.65 12.54 6.77
N ASP A 99 5.74 13.05 8.00
CA ASP A 99 6.94 13.70 8.50
C ASP A 99 7.86 12.70 9.20
N LYS A 100 9.06 12.51 8.66
CA LYS A 100 10.15 11.66 9.17
C LYS A 100 11.27 12.52 9.75
N ASP A 101 10.91 13.36 10.73
CA ASP A 101 11.81 14.29 11.44
C ASP A 101 12.43 15.35 10.50
N GLY A 102 11.58 16.11 9.81
CA GLY A 102 11.93 17.18 8.87
C GLY A 102 12.24 16.69 7.45
N LYS A 103 12.19 15.38 7.22
CA LYS A 103 12.17 14.76 5.88
C LYS A 103 10.77 14.26 5.61
N TYR A 104 10.27 14.44 4.40
CA TYR A 104 8.89 14.05 4.09
C TYR A 104 8.84 12.87 3.13
N GLU A 105 7.85 12.01 3.32
CA GLU A 105 7.51 10.90 2.44
C GLU A 105 6.08 11.12 1.92
N ILE A 106 5.86 10.91 0.62
CA ILE A 106 4.52 10.98 0.01
C ILE A 106 4.08 9.56 -0.31
N ASN A 107 2.97 9.14 0.30
CA ASN A 107 2.33 7.85 0.06
C ASN A 107 1.00 8.05 -0.67
N HIS A 108 0.78 7.29 -1.75
CA HIS A 108 -0.47 7.33 -2.50
C HIS A 108 -1.50 6.41 -1.85
N ILE A 109 -2.65 6.96 -1.49
CA ILE A 109 -3.79 6.17 -1.00
C ILE A 109 -4.65 5.72 -2.16
N THR A 110 -4.88 6.58 -3.15
CA THR A 110 -5.44 6.17 -4.44
C THR A 110 -4.36 5.45 -5.25
N ARG A 111 -4.58 4.19 -5.59
CA ARG A 111 -3.57 3.35 -6.26
C ARG A 111 -3.75 3.29 -7.78
N ARG A 112 -4.78 3.94 -8.33
CA ARG A 112 -5.17 3.83 -9.74
C ARG A 112 -5.76 5.12 -10.28
N SER A 113 -5.67 5.28 -11.59
CA SER A 113 -6.49 6.23 -12.34
C SER A 113 -7.98 5.89 -12.22
N PHE A 114 -8.82 6.91 -12.41
CA PHE A 114 -10.29 6.79 -12.43
C PHE A 114 -10.93 6.32 -11.12
N GLN A 115 -10.30 6.56 -9.95
CA GLN A 115 -10.84 6.28 -8.61
C GLN A 115 -11.60 7.48 -8.01
N GLU A 116 -12.34 8.23 -8.83
CA GLU A 116 -12.97 9.52 -8.46
C GLU A 116 -13.98 9.44 -7.30
N CYS A 117 -14.50 8.24 -7.00
CA CYS A 117 -15.51 8.01 -5.97
C CYS A 117 -14.94 7.20 -4.80
N THR A 118 -13.86 7.70 -4.23
CA THR A 118 -13.22 7.14 -3.03
C THR A 118 -13.08 8.22 -1.97
N PHE A 119 -13.41 7.88 -0.72
CA PHE A 119 -13.63 8.85 0.34
C PHE A 119 -12.86 8.44 1.59
N PRO A 120 -11.73 9.10 1.90
CA PRO A 120 -11.03 8.87 3.14
C PRO A 120 -11.69 9.66 4.30
N VAL A 121 -11.93 8.97 5.41
CA VAL A 121 -12.37 9.60 6.67
C VAL A 121 -11.39 9.19 7.76
N VAL A 122 -10.81 10.15 8.47
CA VAL A 122 -9.80 9.88 9.49
C VAL A 122 -10.46 9.72 10.86
N GLU A 123 -10.17 8.61 11.52
CA GLU A 123 -10.61 8.33 12.90
C GLU A 123 -9.50 7.61 13.67
N ASN A 124 -9.14 8.09 14.86
CA ASN A 124 -8.13 7.49 15.73
C ASN A 124 -6.81 7.19 15.00
N ASN A 125 -6.25 8.19 14.32
CA ASN A 125 -5.01 8.10 13.51
C ASN A 125 -5.07 7.10 12.35
N LYS A 126 -6.25 6.58 11.99
CA LYS A 126 -6.44 5.62 10.89
C LYS A 126 -7.34 6.19 9.81
N ILE A 127 -7.23 5.65 8.60
CA ILE A 127 -8.05 6.07 7.46
C ILE A 127 -9.15 5.04 7.27
N LYS A 128 -10.40 5.39 7.58
CA LYS A 128 -11.57 4.66 7.07
C LYS A 128 -11.75 5.04 5.60
N TYR A 129 -11.39 4.13 4.72
CA TYR A 129 -11.40 4.34 3.29
C TYR A 129 -12.65 3.73 2.68
N TYR A 130 -13.56 4.59 2.21
CA TYR A 130 -14.79 4.19 1.56
C TYR A 130 -14.61 4.22 0.03
N PHE A 131 -15.09 3.19 -0.65
CA PHE A 131 -14.98 3.09 -2.10
C PHE A 131 -16.08 2.19 -2.64
N GLU A 132 -16.49 2.41 -3.89
CA GLU A 132 -17.36 1.47 -4.58
C GLU A 132 -16.57 0.24 -5.04
N ASN A 133 -17.17 -0.95 -4.93
CA ASN A 133 -16.52 -2.13 -5.50
C ASN A 133 -16.43 -2.01 -7.02
N GLU A 134 -15.32 -2.51 -7.58
CA GLU A 134 -15.23 -2.70 -9.03
C GLU A 134 -16.32 -3.65 -9.52
N GLN A 135 -16.82 -3.39 -10.72
CA GLN A 135 -17.75 -4.29 -11.39
C GLN A 135 -17.02 -5.59 -11.74
N GLU A 136 -17.57 -6.72 -11.28
CA GLU A 136 -17.05 -8.01 -11.69
C GLU A 136 -17.38 -8.24 -13.17
N ARG A 137 -16.41 -8.71 -13.95
CA ARG A 137 -16.59 -9.00 -15.38
C ARG A 137 -17.80 -9.91 -15.59
N GLY A 138 -18.76 -9.46 -16.39
CA GLY A 138 -20.01 -10.19 -16.67
C GLY A 138 -21.16 -9.89 -15.70
N LYS A 139 -20.98 -8.99 -14.74
CA LYS A 139 -22.02 -8.51 -13.79
C LYS A 139 -22.24 -7.01 -13.90
N TRP A 140 -22.38 -6.52 -15.13
CA TRP A 140 -22.55 -5.09 -15.43
C TRP A 140 -23.85 -4.51 -14.86
N ASP A 141 -24.88 -5.35 -14.73
CA ASP A 141 -26.19 -4.96 -14.21
C ASP A 141 -26.25 -4.95 -12.67
N GLU A 142 -25.23 -5.47 -11.97
CA GLU A 142 -25.20 -5.42 -10.52
C GLU A 142 -24.82 -4.02 -10.04
N PRO A 143 -25.60 -3.40 -9.14
CA PRO A 143 -25.28 -2.08 -8.63
C PRO A 143 -24.00 -2.15 -7.80
N ARG A 144 -23.10 -1.18 -8.04
CA ARG A 144 -21.91 -1.00 -7.21
C ARG A 144 -22.33 -0.72 -5.77
N LYS A 145 -21.70 -1.43 -4.84
CA LYS A 145 -21.89 -1.34 -3.40
C LYS A 145 -20.74 -0.55 -2.80
N LEU A 146 -21.08 0.40 -1.95
CA LEU A 146 -20.11 1.08 -1.11
C LEU A 146 -19.50 0.06 -0.14
N LYS A 147 -18.17 0.00 -0.12
CA LYS A 147 -17.36 -0.77 0.80
C LYS A 147 -16.55 0.18 1.66
N GLN A 148 -16.10 -0.34 2.80
CA GLN A 148 -15.22 0.35 3.72
C GLN A 148 -14.11 -0.61 4.14
N ILE A 149 -12.88 -0.11 4.12
CA ILE A 149 -11.72 -0.74 4.76
C ILE A 149 -11.10 0.27 5.72
N THR A 150 -10.35 -0.20 6.71
CA THR A 150 -9.53 0.67 7.56
C THR A 150 -8.10 0.49 7.12
N LEU A 151 -7.43 1.58 6.74
CA LEU A 151 -6.02 1.59 6.39
C LEU A 151 -5.20 2.13 7.57
N THR A 152 -4.06 1.49 7.80
CA THR A 152 -3.06 1.87 8.80
C THR A 152 -1.69 1.89 8.14
N TYR A 153 -0.81 2.79 8.57
CA TYR A 153 0.56 2.79 8.09
C TYR A 153 1.35 1.65 8.76
N LYS A 154 1.82 0.69 7.96
CA LYS A 154 2.60 -0.46 8.41
C LYS A 154 3.41 -1.04 7.24
N PHE A 155 4.58 -1.60 7.51
CA PHE A 155 5.47 -2.15 6.47
C PHE A 155 5.85 -1.11 5.39
N GLY A 156 5.98 0.16 5.81
CA GLY A 156 6.33 1.27 4.93
C GLY A 156 5.22 1.78 4.02
N ASP A 157 3.96 1.36 4.23
CA ASP A 157 2.85 1.82 3.40
C ASP A 157 1.50 1.76 4.14
N PHE A 158 0.44 2.33 3.55
CA PHE A 158 -0.92 2.20 4.05
C PHE A 158 -1.53 0.89 3.56
N ILE A 159 -1.82 -0.02 4.50
CA ILE A 159 -2.41 -1.33 4.21
C ILE A 159 -3.63 -1.58 5.09
N GLU A 160 -4.45 -2.57 4.72
CA GLU A 160 -5.62 -2.95 5.51
C GLU A 160 -5.22 -3.29 6.95
N GLU A 161 -5.98 -2.76 7.91
CA GLU A 161 -5.82 -3.11 9.31
C GLU A 161 -6.16 -4.60 9.52
N ASN A 162 -5.23 -5.33 10.14
CA ASN A 162 -5.48 -6.68 10.64
C ASN A 162 -5.12 -6.77 12.13
N GLN A 163 -6.15 -6.86 12.97
CA GLN A 163 -6.01 -6.98 14.42
C GLN A 163 -5.66 -8.41 14.87
N THR A 164 -5.91 -9.40 14.01
CA THR A 164 -5.59 -10.81 14.28
C THR A 164 -4.77 -11.40 13.14
N PRO A 165 -3.50 -11.00 12.99
CA PRO A 165 -2.58 -11.60 12.02
C PRO A 165 -2.53 -13.12 12.14
N ALA A 166 -2.49 -13.79 10.99
CA ALA A 166 -2.18 -15.21 10.96
C ALA A 166 -0.68 -15.41 11.20
N ASN A 167 -0.28 -16.62 11.59
CA ASN A 167 1.12 -16.98 11.69
C ASN A 167 1.35 -18.35 11.04
N HIS A 168 1.85 -18.33 9.81
CA HIS A 168 2.20 -19.51 9.03
C HIS A 168 3.70 -19.58 8.81
N LYS A 169 4.24 -20.80 8.82
CA LYS A 169 5.65 -21.04 8.50
C LYS A 169 5.83 -21.04 6.99
N ILE A 170 6.24 -19.91 6.43
CA ILE A 170 6.49 -19.79 4.98
C ILE A 170 7.77 -20.53 4.61
N LYS A 171 7.66 -21.50 3.71
CA LYS A 171 8.77 -22.34 3.24
C LYS A 171 9.35 -21.88 1.91
N LYS A 172 8.50 -21.35 1.04
CA LYS A 172 8.87 -20.90 -0.30
C LYS A 172 7.91 -19.83 -0.80
N ILE A 173 8.45 -18.79 -1.40
CA ILE A 173 7.72 -17.74 -2.10
C ILE A 173 8.14 -17.81 -3.57
N GLU A 174 7.17 -17.94 -4.45
CA GLU A 174 7.36 -17.95 -5.91
C GLU A 174 6.53 -16.80 -6.48
N TYR A 175 7.19 -15.88 -7.18
CA TYR A 175 6.55 -14.73 -7.79
C TYR A 175 6.91 -14.65 -9.27
N SER A 176 5.95 -14.34 -10.12
CA SER A 176 6.22 -14.13 -11.54
C SER A 176 5.30 -13.08 -12.12
N THR A 177 5.81 -12.35 -13.12
CA THR A 177 5.06 -11.35 -13.86
C THR A 177 4.96 -11.72 -15.34
N THR A 178 3.95 -11.17 -16.03
CA THR A 178 3.82 -11.23 -17.50
C THR A 178 4.14 -9.88 -18.13
N GLY A 179 4.16 -9.80 -19.46
CA GLY A 179 4.17 -8.52 -20.16
C GLY A 179 2.86 -7.75 -20.03
N CYS A 180 2.89 -6.50 -20.48
CA CYS A 180 1.76 -5.59 -20.69
C CYS A 180 1.96 -4.90 -22.06
N TYR A 181 1.05 -4.01 -22.46
CA TYR A 181 1.35 -3.07 -23.53
C TYR A 181 2.37 -2.03 -23.06
N GLY A 182 3.62 -2.21 -23.48
CA GLY A 182 4.75 -1.36 -23.08
C GLY A 182 5.92 -2.18 -22.52
N THR A 183 6.59 -1.64 -21.51
CA THR A 183 7.85 -2.18 -20.96
C THR A 183 7.67 -2.70 -19.52
N CYS A 184 6.59 -3.45 -19.25
CA CYS A 184 6.43 -4.03 -17.93
C CYS A 184 7.44 -5.18 -17.71
N PRO A 185 8.21 -5.18 -16.60
CA PRO A 185 9.25 -6.19 -16.36
C PRO A 185 8.69 -7.60 -16.31
N ILE A 186 9.24 -8.51 -17.12
CA ILE A 186 8.91 -9.94 -17.12
C ILE A 186 10.00 -10.69 -16.38
N PHE A 187 9.67 -11.27 -15.22
CA PHE A 187 10.62 -12.06 -14.44
C PHE A 187 9.95 -13.11 -13.58
N LYS A 188 10.78 -14.03 -13.08
CA LYS A 188 10.41 -14.98 -12.03
C LYS A 188 11.35 -14.85 -10.86
N LEU A 189 10.82 -14.86 -9.65
CA LEU A 189 11.55 -14.81 -8.40
C LEU A 189 11.14 -16.01 -7.54
N THR A 190 12.12 -16.69 -6.97
CA THR A 190 11.91 -17.75 -5.99
C THR A 190 12.74 -17.45 -4.76
N ILE A 191 12.14 -17.50 -3.58
CA ILE A 191 12.79 -17.29 -2.29
C ILE A 191 12.47 -18.49 -1.41
N ASN A 192 13.49 -19.17 -0.89
CA ASN A 192 13.34 -20.30 0.01
C ASN A 192 13.48 -19.86 1.48
N PHE A 193 13.05 -20.71 2.41
CA PHE A 193 13.13 -20.42 3.86
C PHE A 193 14.56 -20.15 4.37
N ASP A 194 15.57 -20.72 3.74
CA ASP A 194 16.99 -20.49 4.05
C ASP A 194 17.53 -19.18 3.45
N LYS A 195 16.62 -18.37 2.89
CA LYS A 195 16.84 -17.09 2.18
C LYS A 195 17.59 -17.22 0.87
N SER A 196 17.90 -18.44 0.42
CA SER A 196 18.40 -18.62 -0.94
C SER A 196 17.33 -18.19 -1.94
N ALA A 197 17.74 -17.41 -2.94
CA ALA A 197 16.83 -16.89 -3.93
C ALA A 197 17.36 -17.02 -5.35
N LYS A 198 16.43 -17.19 -6.28
CA LYS A 198 16.68 -17.23 -7.72
C LYS A 198 15.83 -16.19 -8.40
N TRP A 199 16.45 -15.35 -9.22
CA TRP A 199 15.78 -14.36 -10.05
C TRP A 199 16.08 -14.66 -11.52
N LYS A 200 15.05 -15.01 -12.29
CA LYS A 200 15.11 -15.17 -13.73
C LYS A 200 14.54 -13.90 -14.36
N ALA A 201 15.41 -13.00 -14.77
CA ALA A 201 15.06 -11.79 -15.50
C ALA A 201 14.93 -12.12 -16.99
N GLU A 202 13.75 -11.93 -17.58
CA GLU A 202 13.48 -12.29 -18.97
C GLU A 202 13.62 -11.09 -19.91
N ILE A 203 12.76 -10.07 -19.78
CA ILE A 203 12.82 -8.84 -20.59
C ILE A 203 12.16 -7.67 -19.84
N TYR A 204 12.50 -6.44 -20.22
CA TYR A 204 12.06 -5.17 -19.63
C TYR A 204 12.43 -5.02 -18.16
N ASN A 205 13.48 -5.70 -17.70
CA ASN A 205 13.96 -5.56 -16.33
C ASN A 205 15.01 -4.46 -16.27
N GLU A 206 14.55 -3.21 -16.29
CA GLU A 206 15.43 -2.05 -16.19
C GLU A 206 15.87 -1.81 -14.75
N ILE A 207 17.18 -1.76 -14.52
CA ILE A 207 17.81 -1.38 -13.24
C ILE A 207 18.91 -0.37 -13.54
N SER A 208 18.85 0.80 -12.88
CA SER A 208 19.81 1.89 -13.11
C SER A 208 19.99 2.23 -14.60
N ASN A 209 18.87 2.35 -15.31
CA ASN A 209 18.77 2.64 -16.74
C ASN A 209 19.42 1.61 -17.67
N LYS A 210 19.49 0.34 -17.23
CA LYS A 210 20.05 -0.76 -18.01
C LYS A 210 19.14 -1.98 -17.96
N GLU A 211 18.89 -2.57 -19.12
CA GLU A 211 18.19 -3.85 -19.25
C GLU A 211 19.02 -4.98 -18.61
N VAL A 212 18.40 -5.73 -17.71
CA VAL A 212 19.01 -6.88 -17.02
C VAL A 212 18.33 -8.17 -17.45
N ILE A 213 19.07 -9.04 -18.15
CA ILE A 213 18.56 -10.35 -18.60
C ILE A 213 19.48 -11.46 -18.12
N GLY A 214 18.88 -12.54 -17.60
CA GLY A 214 19.61 -13.73 -17.19
C GLY A 214 19.01 -14.43 -15.98
N ASN A 215 19.71 -15.46 -15.53
CA ASN A 215 19.42 -16.14 -14.27
C ASN A 215 20.42 -15.62 -13.24
N PHE A 216 19.92 -15.26 -12.07
CA PHE A 216 20.70 -14.74 -10.97
C PHE A 216 20.36 -15.51 -9.69
N ASN A 217 21.35 -15.63 -8.82
CA ASN A 217 21.20 -16.22 -7.50
C ASN A 217 21.64 -15.21 -6.45
N SER A 218 20.98 -15.21 -5.31
CA SER A 218 21.38 -14.41 -4.15
C SER A 218 20.97 -15.10 -2.86
N LYS A 219 21.37 -14.51 -1.75
CA LYS A 219 20.80 -14.79 -0.43
C LYS A 219 20.16 -13.51 0.05
N ILE A 220 18.82 -13.51 0.16
CA ILE A 220 18.07 -12.34 0.61
C ILE A 220 18.51 -12.00 2.02
N THR A 221 18.69 -10.70 2.29
CA THR A 221 19.05 -10.24 3.63
C THR A 221 17.95 -10.58 4.63
N GLU A 222 18.34 -10.77 5.89
CA GLU A 222 17.44 -11.18 6.97
C GLU A 222 16.24 -10.26 7.12
N ASP A 223 16.51 -8.94 7.12
CA ASP A 223 15.53 -7.88 7.28
C ASP A 223 14.49 -7.91 6.16
N LYS A 224 14.92 -8.01 4.91
CA LYS A 224 14.01 -8.04 3.75
C LYS A 224 13.21 -9.32 3.66
N TYR A 225 13.81 -10.45 4.01
CA TYR A 225 13.06 -11.71 4.09
C TYR A 225 11.97 -11.66 5.17
N ASN A 226 12.32 -11.19 6.37
CA ASN A 226 11.37 -11.09 7.48
C ASN A 226 10.26 -10.07 7.18
N GLU A 227 10.59 -8.91 6.59
CA GLU A 227 9.60 -7.91 6.16
C GLU A 227 8.52 -8.52 5.26
N ILE A 228 8.92 -9.31 4.25
CA ILE A 228 7.98 -10.00 3.34
C ILE A 228 7.16 -11.06 4.07
N VAL A 229 7.80 -11.90 4.90
CA VAL A 229 7.12 -13.00 5.62
C VAL A 229 6.11 -12.45 6.63
N ASP A 230 6.49 -11.41 7.37
CA ASP A 230 5.66 -10.76 8.37
C ASP A 230 4.49 -10.05 7.69
N LEU A 231 4.71 -9.37 6.56
CA LEU A 231 3.64 -8.76 5.77
C LEU A 231 2.66 -9.82 5.25
N LEU A 232 3.15 -10.92 4.66
CA LEU A 232 2.29 -12.01 4.17
C LEU A 232 1.39 -12.56 5.28
N ASN A 233 1.96 -12.82 6.45
CA ASN A 233 1.24 -13.29 7.63
C ASN A 233 0.25 -12.23 8.15
N TYR A 234 0.66 -10.96 8.16
CA TYR A 234 -0.18 -9.83 8.57
C TYR A 234 -1.40 -9.65 7.66
N ILE A 235 -1.26 -9.81 6.35
CA ILE A 235 -2.41 -9.68 5.42
C ILE A 235 -3.28 -10.95 5.36
N ASP A 236 -2.94 -11.98 6.16
CA ASP A 236 -3.58 -13.30 6.15
C ASP A 236 -3.74 -13.83 4.71
N PHE A 237 -2.61 -14.01 4.02
CA PHE A 237 -2.54 -14.35 2.59
C PHE A 237 -3.43 -15.53 2.18
N LYS A 238 -3.76 -16.43 3.12
CA LYS A 238 -4.63 -17.59 2.90
C LYS A 238 -6.07 -17.16 2.58
N LYS A 239 -6.56 -16.09 3.19
CA LYS A 239 -7.94 -15.56 3.01
C LYS A 239 -8.12 -14.69 1.77
N LEU A 240 -7.03 -14.24 1.15
CA LEU A 240 -7.10 -13.47 -0.10
C LEU A 240 -7.77 -14.31 -1.20
N LYS A 241 -8.40 -13.66 -2.19
CA LYS A 241 -8.94 -14.36 -3.36
C LYS A 241 -7.81 -15.02 -4.14
N ASP A 242 -8.11 -16.13 -4.81
CA ASP A 242 -7.15 -16.81 -5.69
C ASP A 242 -6.93 -16.05 -7.01
N ASN A 243 -7.89 -15.22 -7.42
CA ASN A 243 -7.81 -14.42 -8.63
C ASN A 243 -8.37 -13.01 -8.42
N TYR A 244 -7.58 -12.02 -8.84
CA TYR A 244 -7.93 -10.62 -8.99
C TYR A 244 -7.74 -10.25 -10.47
N ALA A 245 -8.62 -9.40 -11.00
CA ALA A 245 -8.54 -8.98 -12.39
C ALA A 245 -9.33 -7.71 -12.61
N VAL A 246 -8.71 -6.75 -13.30
CA VAL A 246 -9.42 -5.65 -13.97
C VAL A 246 -10.21 -6.16 -15.18
N ASP A 247 -11.12 -5.34 -15.69
CA ASP A 247 -12.03 -5.68 -16.79
C ASP A 247 -11.55 -5.22 -18.18
N TRP A 248 -10.47 -4.43 -18.27
CA TRP A 248 -9.82 -4.02 -19.52
C TRP A 248 -8.64 -4.93 -19.94
N THR A 249 -8.14 -4.76 -21.17
CA THR A 249 -7.02 -5.55 -21.71
C THR A 249 -5.66 -4.88 -21.51
N ASP A 250 -4.58 -5.59 -21.84
CA ASP A 250 -3.23 -5.05 -22.00
C ASP A 250 -2.43 -4.69 -20.72
N ASP A 251 -2.95 -5.07 -19.55
CA ASP A 251 -2.25 -4.90 -18.27
C ASP A 251 -1.29 -6.05 -17.93
N GLN A 252 -0.35 -5.79 -17.03
CA GLN A 252 0.53 -6.82 -16.48
C GLN A 252 -0.25 -7.77 -15.56
N SER A 253 0.03 -9.07 -15.65
CA SER A 253 -0.37 -10.03 -14.61
C SER A 253 0.80 -10.30 -13.66
N SER A 254 0.48 -10.48 -12.39
CA SER A 254 1.36 -11.14 -11.42
C SER A 254 0.78 -12.48 -10.98
N THR A 255 1.65 -13.38 -10.54
CA THR A 255 1.28 -14.63 -9.89
C THR A 255 2.18 -14.85 -8.70
N LEU A 256 1.58 -14.91 -7.52
CA LEU A 256 2.24 -15.18 -6.26
C LEU A 256 1.80 -16.55 -5.75
N LYS A 257 2.75 -17.45 -5.57
CA LYS A 257 2.54 -18.76 -4.97
C LYS A 257 3.38 -18.90 -3.70
N ILE A 258 2.70 -19.23 -2.62
CA ILE A 258 3.27 -19.35 -1.28
C ILE A 258 3.15 -20.81 -0.86
N THR A 259 4.27 -21.46 -0.58
CA THR A 259 4.31 -22.77 0.07
C THR A 259 4.55 -22.56 1.55
N TYR A 260 3.67 -23.07 2.40
CA TYR A 260 3.66 -22.81 3.84
C TYR A 260 3.29 -24.05 4.66
N ASP A 261 3.61 -24.00 5.95
CA ASP A 261 3.41 -25.08 6.91
C ASP A 261 3.87 -26.43 6.35
N ASN A 262 3.07 -27.48 6.48
CA ASN A 262 3.38 -28.84 6.03
C ASN A 262 3.23 -29.03 4.50
N GLY A 263 3.74 -28.07 3.71
CA GLY A 263 3.74 -28.14 2.24
C GLY A 263 2.45 -27.66 1.58
N LYS A 264 1.57 -26.99 2.32
CA LYS A 264 0.35 -26.37 1.77
C LYS A 264 0.74 -25.27 0.80
N THR A 265 -0.10 -25.02 -0.19
CA THR A 265 0.13 -23.96 -1.17
C THR A 265 -1.06 -23.02 -1.28
N LYS A 266 -0.78 -21.73 -1.42
CA LYS A 266 -1.74 -20.70 -1.85
C LYS A 266 -1.19 -20.09 -3.14
N SER A 267 -2.03 -19.95 -4.16
CA SER A 267 -1.67 -19.29 -5.41
C SER A 267 -2.65 -18.15 -5.65
N ILE A 268 -2.13 -16.97 -5.94
CA ILE A 268 -2.90 -15.76 -6.21
C ILE A 268 -2.44 -15.24 -7.56
N ARG A 269 -3.36 -15.15 -8.52
CA ARG A 269 -3.14 -14.47 -9.80
C ARG A 269 -3.80 -13.09 -9.73
N ASP A 270 -3.10 -12.07 -10.17
CA ASP A 270 -3.61 -10.71 -10.15
C ASP A 270 -3.31 -10.00 -11.47
N TYR A 271 -4.36 -9.78 -12.27
CA TYR A 271 -4.28 -9.11 -13.55
C TYR A 271 -4.65 -7.63 -13.41
N GLY A 272 -3.74 -6.75 -13.81
CA GLY A 272 -3.82 -5.31 -13.54
C GLY A 272 -3.37 -4.92 -12.15
N LEU A 273 -2.88 -5.86 -11.33
CA LEU A 273 -2.39 -5.61 -9.96
C LEU A 273 -3.46 -4.91 -9.09
N ILE A 274 -4.69 -5.44 -9.08
CA ILE A 274 -5.87 -4.90 -8.38
C ILE A 274 -6.11 -5.49 -6.99
N GLY A 275 -5.14 -6.24 -6.49
CA GLY A 275 -5.18 -6.80 -5.16
C GLY A 275 -5.44 -5.78 -4.05
N THR A 276 -5.63 -6.32 -2.86
CA THR A 276 -5.66 -5.56 -1.60
C THR A 276 -4.43 -4.67 -1.44
N TYR A 277 -4.50 -3.61 -0.63
CA TYR A 277 -3.38 -2.72 -0.33
C TYR A 277 -2.17 -3.51 0.19
N GLY A 278 -2.42 -4.45 1.10
CA GLY A 278 -1.37 -5.33 1.61
C GLY A 278 -0.75 -6.26 0.56
N LEU A 279 -1.50 -6.68 -0.46
CA LEU A 279 -0.99 -7.58 -1.51
C LEU A 279 -0.12 -6.80 -2.51
N ASP A 280 -0.55 -5.59 -2.85
CA ASP A 280 0.24 -4.65 -3.64
C ASP A 280 1.57 -4.31 -2.96
N ARG A 281 1.56 -4.06 -1.64
CA ARG A 281 2.81 -3.85 -0.90
C ARG A 281 3.73 -5.08 -0.93
N VAL A 282 3.19 -6.31 -0.90
CA VAL A 282 3.99 -7.53 -1.11
C VAL A 282 4.64 -7.51 -2.50
N TYR A 283 3.91 -7.13 -3.54
CA TYR A 283 4.47 -7.03 -4.90
C TYR A 283 5.58 -5.99 -4.98
N HIS A 284 5.40 -4.81 -4.38
CA HIS A 284 6.44 -3.78 -4.30
C HIS A 284 7.72 -4.30 -3.64
N LEU A 285 7.61 -4.94 -2.46
CA LEU A 285 8.77 -5.53 -1.79
C LEU A 285 9.48 -6.57 -2.67
N LEU A 286 8.73 -7.44 -3.36
CA LEU A 286 9.30 -8.45 -4.27
C LEU A 286 9.97 -7.81 -5.50
N PHE A 287 9.45 -6.70 -6.00
CA PHE A 287 10.05 -5.93 -7.08
C PHE A 287 11.34 -5.23 -6.64
N GLU A 288 11.35 -4.63 -5.44
CA GLU A 288 12.51 -3.95 -4.86
C GLU A 288 13.69 -4.92 -4.62
N LEU A 289 13.42 -6.21 -4.36
CA LEU A 289 14.47 -7.23 -4.21
C LEU A 289 15.40 -7.33 -5.42
N ARG A 290 14.96 -6.95 -6.62
CA ARG A 290 15.81 -6.94 -7.82
C ARG A 290 16.97 -5.93 -7.71
N GLU A 291 16.76 -4.86 -6.94
CA GLU A 291 17.67 -3.71 -6.88
C GLU A 291 18.40 -3.60 -5.54
N ASN A 292 17.80 -4.11 -4.45
CA ASN A 292 18.34 -3.97 -3.10
C ASN A 292 19.08 -5.22 -2.57
N GLN A 293 19.35 -6.21 -3.44
CA GLN A 293 20.07 -7.44 -3.09
C GLN A 293 21.35 -7.62 -3.93
N LYS A 294 22.30 -8.43 -3.42
CA LYS A 294 23.54 -8.75 -4.14
C LYS A 294 23.34 -9.95 -5.06
N TRP A 295 22.84 -9.70 -6.27
CA TRP A 295 22.62 -10.73 -7.29
C TRP A 295 23.91 -11.16 -8.00
N LYS A 296 24.09 -12.47 -8.17
CA LYS A 296 25.20 -13.06 -8.94
C LYS A 296 24.64 -13.88 -10.10
N LYS A 297 25.11 -13.61 -11.31
CA LYS A 297 24.74 -14.35 -12.52
C LYS A 297 25.30 -15.78 -12.49
#